data_AF-A0AAJ5UGK8-F1
#
_entry.id   AF-A0AAJ5UGK8-F1
#
_cell.length_a   1.000
_cell.length_b   1.000
_cell.length_c   1.000
_cell.angle_alpha   90.00
_cell.angle_beta   90.00
_cell.angle_gamma   90.00
#
_symmetry.space_group_name_H-M   'P 1'
#
loop_
_entity.id
_entity.type
_entity.pdbx_description
1 polymer ?
#
loop_
_entity_poly.entity_id
_entity_poly.type
_entity_poly.pdbx_seq_one_letter_code
_entity_poly.pdbx_strand_id
1 'polypeptide(L)'
;MSKFPSQEMDRFNVRLPVGMRDAIADRAKRNGRSMNSEIVQILQDALETEKLIAETDIVDFDSTQAALDSKSTPEEKAAFLAELEKRDPFTAAILREGEEHNRRLAAILGKRMGYLDNDK
;
A
#
# COMPACT_ATOMS: atom_id res chain seq x y z
N MET A 1 -19.35 -46.21 6.51
CA MET A 1 -19.72 -44.99 5.77
C MET A 1 -18.49 -44.12 5.71
N SER A 2 -17.99 -43.79 4.51
CA SER A 2 -16.94 -42.79 4.34
C SER A 2 -17.48 -41.43 4.80
N LYS A 3 -16.72 -40.70 5.61
CA LYS A 3 -17.07 -39.33 6.00
C LYS A 3 -16.94 -38.43 4.78
N PHE A 4 -17.85 -37.45 4.66
CA PHE A 4 -17.73 -36.42 3.63
C PHE A 4 -16.57 -35.48 3.99
N PRO A 5 -15.83 -34.92 3.01
CA PRO A 5 -14.70 -34.03 3.27
C PRO A 5 -15.04 -32.85 4.19
N SER A 6 -16.27 -32.31 4.09
CA SER A 6 -16.77 -31.23 4.96
C SER A 6 -16.91 -31.61 6.43
N GLN A 7 -16.97 -32.91 6.75
CA GLN A 7 -17.05 -33.42 8.12
C GLN A 7 -15.67 -33.56 8.79
N GLU A 8 -14.60 -33.46 8.00
CA GLU A 8 -13.22 -33.50 8.49
C GLU A 8 -12.64 -32.09 8.69
N MET A 9 -13.33 -31.06 8.21
CA MET A 9 -12.91 -29.66 8.34
C MET A 9 -13.21 -29.11 9.74
N ASP A 10 -12.32 -28.22 10.21
CA ASP A 10 -12.49 -27.51 11.47
C ASP A 10 -13.72 -26.60 11.44
N ARG A 11 -14.45 -26.57 12.56
CA ARG A 11 -15.67 -25.77 12.74
C ARG A 11 -15.44 -24.70 13.78
N PHE A 12 -15.73 -23.45 13.42
CA PHE A 12 -15.58 -22.29 14.30
C PHE A 12 -16.93 -21.58 14.50
N ASN A 13 -17.33 -21.39 15.75
CA ASN A 13 -18.59 -20.71 16.10
C ASN A 13 -18.35 -19.20 16.25
N VAL A 14 -18.82 -18.42 15.28
CA VAL A 14 -18.68 -16.95 15.28
C VAL A 14 -19.94 -16.28 15.83
N ARG A 15 -19.76 -15.32 16.76
CA ARG A 15 -20.82 -14.41 17.19
C ARG A 15 -20.76 -13.14 16.32
N LEU A 16 -21.83 -12.88 15.58
CA LEU A 16 -21.91 -11.74 14.68
C LEU A 16 -22.76 -10.62 15.31
N PRO A 17 -22.38 -9.35 15.14
CA PRO A 17 -23.25 -8.21 15.44
C PRO A 17 -24.57 -8.27 14.66
N VAL A 18 -25.56 -7.52 15.13
CA VAL A 18 -26.88 -7.46 14.48
C VAL A 18 -26.74 -7.03 13.00
N GLY A 19 -27.49 -7.66 12.10
CA GLY A 19 -27.48 -7.38 10.66
C GLY A 19 -26.26 -7.88 9.88
N MET A 20 -25.15 -8.24 10.54
CA MET A 20 -23.94 -8.70 9.82
C MET A 20 -24.16 -10.03 9.10
N ARG A 21 -24.94 -10.95 9.67
CA ARG A 21 -25.29 -12.22 9.01
C ARG A 21 -26.01 -12.00 7.68
N ASP A 22 -26.97 -11.08 7.66
CA ASP A 22 -27.77 -10.79 6.47
C ASP A 22 -26.91 -10.11 5.39
N ALA A 23 -26.04 -9.18 5.78
CA ALA A 23 -25.08 -8.55 4.88
C ALA A 23 -24.15 -9.57 4.20
N ILE A 24 -23.67 -10.57 4.95
CA ILE A 24 -22.87 -11.67 4.39
C ILE A 24 -23.72 -12.54 3.45
N ALA A 25 -24.97 -12.84 3.81
CA ALA A 25 -25.88 -13.63 2.98
C ALA A 25 -26.12 -12.97 1.61
N ASP A 26 -26.36 -11.66 1.61
CA ASP A 26 -26.63 -10.90 0.39
C ASP A 26 -25.39 -10.74 -0.47
N ARG A 27 -24.21 -10.55 0.14
CA ARG A 27 -22.93 -10.59 -0.58
C ARG A 27 -22.67 -11.97 -1.21
N ALA A 28 -22.89 -13.06 -0.47
CA ALA A 28 -22.71 -14.42 -0.97
C ALA A 28 -23.63 -14.71 -2.16
N LYS A 29 -24.91 -14.30 -2.09
CA LYS A 29 -25.88 -14.42 -3.20
C LYS A 29 -25.42 -13.64 -4.43
N ARG A 30 -24.99 -12.38 -4.27
CA ARG A 30 -24.48 -11.56 -5.38
C ARG A 30 -23.27 -12.20 -6.07
N ASN A 31 -22.44 -12.91 -5.30
CA ASN A 31 -21.24 -13.58 -5.79
C ASN A 31 -21.50 -15.02 -6.27
N GLY A 32 -22.74 -15.53 -6.22
CA GLY A 32 -23.07 -16.90 -6.60
C GLY A 32 -22.44 -17.97 -5.71
N ARG A 33 -22.16 -17.65 -4.44
CA ARG A 33 -21.45 -18.53 -3.49
C ARG A 33 -22.34 -18.92 -2.32
N SER A 34 -22.00 -20.04 -1.67
CA SER A 34 -22.55 -20.36 -0.35
C SER A 34 -22.05 -19.35 0.68
N MET A 35 -22.84 -19.09 1.73
CA MET A 35 -22.41 -18.22 2.83
C MET A 35 -21.08 -18.68 3.45
N ASN A 36 -20.89 -20.01 3.58
CA ASN A 36 -19.64 -20.57 4.10
C ASN A 36 -18.45 -20.27 3.17
N SER A 37 -18.62 -20.48 1.86
CA SER A 37 -17.59 -20.19 0.86
C SER A 37 -17.23 -18.70 0.82
N GLU A 38 -18.21 -17.82 0.98
CA GLU A 38 -17.97 -16.37 1.04
C GLU A 38 -17.21 -15.97 2.30
N ILE A 39 -17.55 -16.53 3.47
CA ILE A 39 -16.82 -16.28 4.72
C ILE A 39 -15.37 -16.76 4.59
N VAL A 40 -15.15 -17.95 4.05
CA VAL A 40 -13.80 -18.49 3.83
C VAL A 40 -13.00 -17.59 2.89
N GLN A 41 -13.59 -17.12 1.78
CA GLN A 41 -12.91 -16.20 0.88
C GLN A 41 -12.52 -14.90 1.58
N ILE A 42 -13.45 -14.28 2.33
CA ILE A 42 -13.16 -13.03 3.05
C ILE A 42 -11.98 -13.20 4.02
N LEU A 43 -11.92 -14.34 4.72
CA LEU A 43 -10.81 -14.65 5.63
C LEU A 43 -9.49 -14.89 4.87
N GLN A 44 -9.54 -15.61 3.73
CA GLN A 44 -8.37 -15.80 2.88
C GLN A 44 -7.84 -14.47 2.35
N ASP A 45 -8.70 -13.63 1.78
CA ASP A 45 -8.34 -12.32 1.26
C ASP A 45 -7.68 -11.46 2.35
N ALA A 46 -8.22 -11.48 3.58
CA ALA A 46 -7.66 -10.73 4.70
C ALA A 46 -6.26 -11.24 5.10
N LEU A 47 -6.08 -12.56 5.20
CA LEU A 47 -4.79 -13.17 5.56
C LEU A 47 -3.74 -13.00 4.46
N GLU A 48 -4.15 -13.14 3.19
CA GLU A 48 -3.26 -12.92 2.04
C GLU A 48 -2.88 -11.45 1.91
N THR A 49 -3.81 -10.53 2.14
CA THR A 49 -3.50 -9.09 2.15
C THR A 49 -2.52 -8.75 3.26
N GLU A 50 -2.71 -9.26 4.47
CA GLU A 50 -1.78 -9.07 5.59
C GLU A 50 -0.40 -9.66 5.27
N LYS A 51 -0.38 -10.88 4.70
CA LYS A 51 0.86 -11.53 4.26
C LYS A 51 1.56 -10.72 3.17
N LEU A 52 0.84 -10.24 2.17
CA LEU A 52 1.39 -9.39 1.13
C LEU A 52 1.93 -8.09 1.74
N ILE A 53 1.20 -7.42 2.63
CA ILE A 53 1.70 -6.22 3.32
C ILE A 53 2.96 -6.52 4.15
N ALA A 54 3.09 -7.72 4.73
CA ALA A 54 4.25 -8.11 5.53
C ALA A 54 5.44 -8.59 4.68
N GLU A 55 5.19 -9.24 3.54
CA GLU A 55 6.23 -9.76 2.63
C GLU A 55 6.72 -8.72 1.64
N THR A 56 5.84 -7.81 1.24
CA THR A 56 6.26 -6.62 0.54
C THR A 56 6.84 -5.71 1.62
N ASP A 57 8.14 -5.42 1.56
CA ASP A 57 8.74 -4.27 2.25
C ASP A 57 8.13 -2.97 1.67
N ILE A 58 6.80 -2.85 1.58
CA ILE A 58 6.09 -1.62 1.24
C ILE A 58 6.44 -0.68 2.37
N VAL A 59 7.44 0.13 2.10
CA VAL A 59 7.88 1.14 3.02
C VAL A 59 6.76 2.17 3.03
N ASP A 60 6.18 2.43 4.20
CA ASP A 60 5.15 3.45 4.35
C ASP A 60 5.59 4.73 3.64
N PHE A 61 4.86 5.09 2.57
CA PHE A 61 5.24 6.17 1.66
C PHE A 61 5.42 7.49 2.41
N ASP A 62 4.52 7.76 3.36
CA ASP A 62 4.56 8.98 4.15
C ASP A 62 5.80 9.02 5.04
N SER A 63 6.16 7.88 5.66
CA SER A 63 7.39 7.77 6.45
C SER A 63 8.66 7.95 5.61
N THR A 64 8.69 7.41 4.38
CA THR A 64 9.86 7.51 3.50
C THR A 64 10.03 8.90 2.91
N GLN A 65 8.94 9.57 2.55
CA GLN A 65 8.94 10.97 2.14
C GLN A 65 9.47 11.86 3.27
N ALA A 66 8.96 11.70 4.50
CA ALA A 66 9.45 12.46 5.65
C ALA A 66 10.95 12.20 5.94
N ALA A 67 11.41 10.96 5.79
CA ALA A 67 12.82 10.61 5.93
C ALA A 67 13.69 11.25 4.83
N LEU A 68 13.20 11.33 3.60
CA LEU A 68 13.86 11.99 2.49
C LEU A 68 13.94 13.51 2.71
N ASP A 69 12.85 14.13 3.14
CA ASP A 69 12.78 15.58 3.41
C ASP A 69 13.67 16.00 4.57
N SER A 70 13.93 15.09 5.51
CA SER A 70 14.89 15.33 6.61
C SER A 70 16.35 15.43 6.14
N LYS A 71 16.68 14.95 4.93
CA LYS A 71 18.04 15.04 4.37
C LYS A 71 18.31 16.44 3.86
N SER A 72 19.39 17.03 4.35
CA SER A 72 19.67 18.45 4.17
C SER A 72 20.40 18.74 2.85
N THR A 73 21.13 17.76 2.31
CA THR A 73 21.89 17.93 1.08
C THR A 73 21.32 17.11 -0.08
N PRO A 74 21.48 17.58 -1.34
CA PRO A 74 21.10 16.80 -2.52
C PRO A 74 21.82 15.45 -2.59
N GLU A 75 23.07 15.38 -2.12
CA GLU A 75 23.87 14.15 -2.12
C GLU A 75 23.33 13.12 -1.13
N GLU A 76 22.91 13.55 0.07
CA GLU A 76 22.26 12.68 1.06
C GLU A 76 20.92 12.14 0.55
N LYS A 77 20.13 13.01 -0.09
CA LYS A 77 18.86 12.62 -0.73
C LYS A 77 19.09 11.59 -1.83
N ALA A 78 20.06 11.82 -2.71
CA ALA A 78 20.41 10.90 -3.80
C ALA A 78 20.89 9.54 -3.26
N ALA A 79 21.73 9.53 -2.23
CA ALA A 79 22.20 8.31 -1.59
C ALA A 79 21.06 7.53 -0.93
N PHE A 80 20.14 8.23 -0.26
CA PHE A 80 18.95 7.61 0.33
C PHE A 80 18.04 6.98 -0.73
N LEU A 81 17.77 7.69 -1.83
CA LEU A 81 16.97 7.16 -2.94
C LEU A 81 17.63 5.96 -3.61
N ALA A 82 18.96 5.96 -3.78
CA ALA A 82 19.70 4.84 -4.36
C ALA A 82 19.69 3.59 -3.46
N GLU A 83 19.68 3.77 -2.14
CA GLU A 83 19.53 2.65 -1.19
C GLU A 83 18.08 2.15 -1.14
N LEU A 84 17.11 3.07 -1.15
CA LEU A 84 15.69 2.71 -1.21
C LEU A 84 15.36 1.96 -2.49
N GLU A 85 15.92 2.33 -3.64
CA GLU A 85 15.68 1.68 -4.94
C GLU A 85 16.08 0.20 -4.97
N LYS A 86 17.06 -0.21 -4.14
CA LYS A 86 17.43 -1.63 -4.01
C LYS A 86 16.36 -2.46 -3.28
N ARG A 87 15.62 -1.83 -2.37
CA ARG A 87 14.61 -2.50 -1.53
C ARG A 87 13.20 -2.33 -2.11
N ASP A 88 12.87 -1.11 -2.52
CA ASP A 88 11.58 -0.71 -3.07
C ASP A 88 11.78 0.24 -4.27
N PRO A 89 11.93 -0.32 -5.48
CA PRO A 89 12.09 0.46 -6.70
C PRO A 89 10.90 1.38 -7.00
N PHE A 90 9.69 0.98 -6.61
CA PHE A 90 8.48 1.74 -6.90
C PHE A 90 8.41 3.01 -6.06
N THR A 91 8.58 2.89 -4.74
CA THR A 91 8.60 4.04 -3.83
C THR A 91 9.76 4.98 -4.17
N ALA A 92 10.96 4.45 -4.47
CA ALA A 92 12.09 5.27 -4.89
C ALA A 92 11.79 6.08 -6.18
N ALA A 93 11.11 5.48 -7.16
CA ALA A 93 10.74 6.17 -8.39
C ALA A 93 9.75 7.32 -8.16
N ILE A 94 8.74 7.12 -7.31
CA ILE A 94 7.76 8.18 -6.97
C ILE A 94 8.46 9.34 -6.28
N LEU A 95 9.28 9.06 -5.27
CA LEU A 95 9.99 10.10 -4.51
C LEU A 95 10.96 10.89 -5.40
N ARG A 96 11.63 10.21 -6.34
CA ARG A 96 12.54 10.85 -7.31
C ARG A 96 11.79 11.81 -8.24
N GLU A 97 10.64 11.41 -8.79
CA GLU A 97 9.80 12.31 -9.61
C GLU A 97 9.31 13.52 -8.78
N GLY A 98 8.96 13.32 -7.51
CA GLY A 98 8.58 14.39 -6.59
C GLY A 98 9.69 15.43 -6.39
N GLU A 99 10.92 15.00 -6.14
CA GLU A 99 12.08 15.90 -6.03
C GLU A 99 12.35 16.67 -7.33
N GLU A 100 12.24 16.01 -8.48
CA GLU A 100 12.38 16.68 -9.78
C GLU A 100 11.28 17.72 -10.00
N HIS A 101 10.04 17.39 -9.67
CA HIS A 101 8.92 18.31 -9.77
C HIS A 101 9.15 19.54 -8.88
N ASN A 102 9.54 19.35 -7.62
CA ASN A 102 9.86 20.43 -6.69
C ASN A 102 11.01 21.31 -7.22
N ARG A 103 12.05 20.70 -7.80
CA ARG A 103 13.16 21.43 -8.42
C ARG A 103 12.69 22.28 -9.61
N ARG A 104 11.81 21.74 -10.46
CA ARG A 104 11.21 22.48 -11.59
C ARG A 104 10.38 23.67 -11.09
N LEU A 105 9.57 23.48 -10.05
CA LEU A 105 8.79 24.57 -9.43
C LEU A 105 9.70 25.66 -8.84
N ALA A 106 10.75 25.27 -8.12
CA ALA A 106 11.72 26.22 -7.56
C ALA A 106 12.41 27.05 -8.65
N ALA A 107 12.77 26.43 -9.78
CA ALA A 107 13.36 27.14 -10.92
C ALA A 107 12.38 28.15 -11.55
N ILE A 108 11.11 27.78 -11.72
CA ILE A 108 10.06 28.68 -12.22
C ILE A 108 9.86 29.87 -11.27
N LEU A 109 9.79 29.61 -9.96
CA LEU A 109 9.66 30.64 -8.93
C LEU A 109 10.87 31.57 -8.88
N GLY A 110 12.08 31.03 -8.95
CA GLY A 110 13.32 31.81 -8.96
C GLY A 110 13.42 32.74 -10.16
N LYS A 111 12.98 32.29 -11.35
CA LYS A 111 12.85 33.15 -12.54
C LYS A 111 11.84 34.27 -12.32
N ARG A 112 10.64 33.95 -11.80
CA ARG A 112 9.61 34.96 -11.50
C ARG A 112 10.06 36.00 -10.46
N MET A 113 10.87 35.60 -9.49
CA MET A 113 11.37 36.46 -8.42
C MET A 113 12.62 37.25 -8.82
N GLY A 114 13.14 37.09 -10.03
CA GLY A 114 14.31 37.81 -10.53
C GLY A 114 15.65 37.36 -9.92
N TYR A 115 15.69 36.23 -9.22
CA TYR A 115 16.92 35.69 -8.63
C TYR A 115 17.78 34.89 -9.63
N LEU A 116 17.18 34.46 -10.75
CA LEU A 116 17.83 33.61 -11.75
C LEU A 116 18.08 34.31 -13.10
N ASP A 117 17.71 35.59 -13.24
CA ASP A 117 18.05 36.42 -14.40
C ASP A 117 19.37 37.15 -14.14
N ASN A 118 20.48 36.42 -14.23
CA ASN A 118 21.82 37.02 -14.39
C ASN A 118 22.53 36.32 -15.55
N ASP A 119 21.93 36.37 -16.73
CA ASP A 119 22.68 36.28 -17.99
C ASP A 119 22.84 37.71 -18.53
N LYS A 120 23.99 38.31 -18.19
CA LYS A 120 24.66 39.33 -19.00
C LYS A 120 26.05 38.83 -19.32
#